data_AF-A0A8T4W773-F1
#
_entry.id   AF-A0A8T4W773-F1
#
_cell.length_a   1.000
_cell.length_b   1.000
_cell.length_c   1.000
_cell.angle_alpha   90.00
_cell.angle_beta   90.00
_cell.angle_gamma   90.00
#
_symmetry.space_group_name_H-M   'P 1'
#
loop_
_entity.id
_entity.type
_entity.pdbx_description
1 polymer ?
#
loop_
_entity_poly.entity_id
_entity_poly.type
_entity_poly.pdbx_seq_one_letter_code
_entity_poly.pdbx_strand_id
1 'polypeptide(L)'
;MYETEIAIGWLARENKISYDDGKYFLAPTNLTTSIGSNAGDLWHLLNNHGKASVQHIIKESTLPTQELYKAVGWLAREEKINIELE
;
A
#
# COMPACT_ATOMS: atom_id res chain seq x y z
N MET A 1 6.19 -7.85 10.74
CA MET A 1 6.98 -7.10 9.72
C MET A 1 6.18 -7.02 8.42
N TYR A 2 4.90 -6.68 8.57
CA TYR A 2 4.01 -6.26 7.49
C TYR A 2 3.27 -4.99 7.95
N GLU A 3 3.06 -4.84 9.27
CA GLU A 3 2.48 -3.63 9.87
C GLU A 3 3.30 -2.39 9.56
N THR A 4 4.63 -2.51 9.49
CA THR A 4 5.54 -1.39 9.17
C THR A 4 5.29 -0.88 7.75
N GLU A 5 5.20 -1.79 6.78
CA GLU A 5 4.96 -1.48 5.37
C GLU A 5 3.58 -0.84 5.17
N ILE A 6 2.55 -1.38 5.83
CA ILE A 6 1.20 -0.79 5.83
C ILE A 6 1.24 0.62 6.43
N ALA A 7 1.88 0.79 7.59
CA ALA A 7 2.01 2.10 8.23
C ALA A 7 2.76 3.11 7.36
N ILE A 8 3.83 2.68 6.67
CA ILE A 8 4.57 3.52 5.70
C ILE A 8 3.64 3.97 4.58
N GLY A 9 2.87 3.06 3.98
CA GLY A 9 1.91 3.40 2.92
C GLY A 9 0.87 4.42 3.36
N TRP A 10 0.30 4.21 4.56
CA TRP A 10 -0.66 5.12 5.15
C TRP A 10 -0.07 6.52 5.41
N LEU A 11 1.13 6.58 6.00
CA LEU A 11 1.82 7.84 6.29
C LEU A 11 2.29 8.56 5.03
N ALA A 12 2.66 7.82 3.99
CA ALA A 12 3.02 8.39 2.70
C ALA A 12 1.81 9.10 2.08
N ARG A 13 0.62 8.47 2.14
CA ARG A 13 -0.61 9.08 1.63
C ARG A 13 -0.99 10.38 2.35
N GLU A 14 -0.61 10.48 3.61
CA GLU A 14 -0.78 11.66 4.47
C GLU A 14 0.32 12.70 4.34
N ASN A 15 1.31 12.48 3.47
CA ASN A 15 2.46 13.37 3.30
C ASN A 15 3.29 13.54 4.60
N LYS A 16 3.43 12.47 5.40
CA LYS A 16 4.07 12.51 6.73
C LYS A 16 5.37 11.70 6.85
N ILE A 17 5.75 10.95 5.81
CA ILE A 17 6.95 10.12 5.83
C ILE A 17 7.72 10.24 4.51
N SER A 18 9.04 10.32 4.63
CA SER A 18 9.98 10.30 3.51
C SER A 18 10.96 9.14 3.68
N TYR A 19 11.65 8.79 2.60
CA TYR A 19 12.69 7.77 2.59
C TYR A 19 13.92 8.27 1.84
N ASP A 20 15.07 8.13 2.47
CA ASP A 20 16.37 8.45 1.88
C ASP A 20 17.46 7.59 2.54
N ASP A 21 18.49 7.23 1.79
CA ASP A 21 19.65 6.46 2.27
C ASP A 21 19.29 5.26 3.18
N GLY A 22 18.32 4.44 2.75
CA GLY A 22 17.94 3.24 3.49
C GLY A 22 17.08 3.48 4.73
N LYS A 23 16.66 4.72 5.00
CA LYS A 23 15.99 5.10 6.25
C LYS A 23 14.69 5.84 5.99
N TYR A 24 13.69 5.55 6.81
CA TYR A 24 12.46 6.33 6.88
C TYR A 24 12.57 7.41 7.96
N PHE A 25 12.03 8.59 7.69
CA PHE A 25 11.97 9.69 8.65
C PHE A 25 10.72 10.55 8.42
N LEU A 26 10.31 11.27 9.47
CA LEU A 26 9.15 12.15 9.41
C LEU A 26 9.50 13.42 8.63
N ALA A 27 8.90 13.56 7.46
CA ALA A 27 9.06 14.68 6.54
C ALA A 27 7.94 14.61 5.48
N PRO A 28 7.71 15.69 4.70
CA PRO A 28 6.91 15.60 3.49
C PRO A 28 7.37 14.45 2.60
N THR A 29 6.42 13.72 2.03
CA THR A 29 6.70 12.47 1.33
C THR A 29 7.35 12.70 -0.01
N ASN A 30 8.33 11.86 -0.33
CA ASN A 30 8.88 11.66 -1.67
C ASN A 30 8.41 10.33 -2.29
N LEU A 31 7.41 9.67 -1.69
CA LEU A 31 6.97 8.31 -2.05
C LEU A 31 5.66 8.27 -2.81
N THR A 32 5.03 9.42 -3.08
CA THR A 32 3.71 9.51 -3.73
C THR A 32 3.67 8.77 -5.06
N THR A 33 4.68 8.96 -5.92
CA THR A 33 4.69 8.35 -7.25
C THR A 33 4.83 6.83 -7.16
N SER A 34 5.71 6.31 -6.30
CA SER A 34 5.94 4.86 -6.21
C SER A 34 4.79 4.14 -5.52
N ILE A 35 4.45 4.54 -4.28
CA ILE A 35 3.38 3.87 -3.53
C ILE A 35 2.01 4.15 -4.14
N GLY A 36 1.77 5.37 -4.63
CA GLY A 36 0.51 5.74 -5.26
C GLY A 36 0.24 5.00 -6.57
N SER A 37 1.26 4.75 -7.40
CA SER A 37 1.10 3.94 -8.62
C SER A 37 0.77 2.49 -8.27
N ASN A 38 1.50 1.89 -7.33
CA ASN A 38 1.26 0.54 -6.85
C ASN A 38 -0.15 0.40 -6.22
N ALA A 39 -0.61 1.44 -5.51
CA ALA A 39 -1.98 1.51 -4.98
C ALA A 39 -3.03 1.56 -6.09
N GLY A 40 -2.76 2.26 -7.19
CA GLY A 40 -3.59 2.25 -8.40
C GLY A 40 -3.70 0.85 -9.00
N ASP A 41 -2.57 0.15 -9.17
CA ASP A 41 -2.56 -1.21 -9.71
C ASP A 41 -3.34 -2.19 -8.82
N LEU A 42 -3.14 -2.11 -7.50
CA LEU A 42 -3.91 -2.90 -6.53
C LEU A 42 -5.40 -2.58 -6.59
N TRP A 43 -5.75 -1.29 -6.70
CA TRP A 43 -7.15 -0.87 -6.81
C TRP A 43 -7.81 -1.45 -8.07
N HIS A 44 -7.13 -1.40 -9.22
CA HIS A 44 -7.64 -2.00 -10.46
C HIS A 44 -7.81 -3.52 -10.35
N LEU A 45 -6.85 -4.21 -9.73
CA LEU A 45 -6.94 -5.65 -9.48
C LEU A 45 -8.19 -6.00 -8.67
N LEU A 46 -8.42 -5.30 -7.56
CA LEU A 46 -9.59 -5.51 -6.68
C LEU A 46 -10.90 -5.08 -7.33
N ASN A 47 -10.90 -3.99 -8.11
CA ASN A 47 -12.10 -3.54 -8.82
C ASN A 47 -12.54 -4.56 -9.89
N ASN A 48 -11.60 -5.33 -10.45
CA ASN A 48 -11.89 -6.38 -11.44
C ASN A 48 -12.32 -7.71 -10.82
N HIS A 49 -11.72 -8.11 -9.68
CA HIS A 49 -11.97 -9.41 -9.04
C HIS A 49 -13.00 -9.35 -7.90
N GLY A 50 -13.29 -8.17 -7.37
CA GLY A 50 -14.10 -7.98 -6.17
C GLY A 50 -13.35 -8.36 -4.89
N LYS A 51 -14.05 -9.02 -3.96
CA LYS A 51 -13.47 -9.47 -2.68
C LYS A 51 -12.45 -10.57 -2.93
N ALA A 52 -11.21 -10.35 -2.49
CA ALA A 52 -10.10 -11.28 -2.68
C ALA A 52 -9.38 -11.55 -1.36
N SER A 53 -8.87 -12.78 -1.20
CA SER A 53 -7.98 -13.10 -0.08
C SER A 53 -6.59 -12.52 -0.32
N VAL A 54 -5.83 -12.28 0.76
CA VAL A 54 -4.44 -11.77 0.66
C VAL A 54 -3.58 -12.69 -0.23
N GLN A 55 -3.75 -14.01 -0.13
CA GLN A 55 -3.02 -14.97 -0.96
C GLN A 55 -3.36 -14.84 -2.45
N HIS A 56 -4.62 -14.58 -2.79
CA HIS A 56 -5.03 -14.35 -4.18
C HIS A 56 -4.43 -13.05 -4.70
N ILE A 57 -4.49 -11.96 -3.92
CA ILE A 57 -3.91 -10.67 -4.29
C ILE A 57 -2.40 -10.80 -4.54
N ILE A 58 -1.65 -11.49 -3.67
CA ILE A 58 -0.21 -11.72 -3.84
C ILE A 58 0.09 -12.51 -5.12
N LYS A 59 -0.77 -13.47 -5.47
CA LYS A 59 -0.57 -14.33 -6.65
C LYS A 59 -0.84 -13.58 -7.96
N GLU A 60 -1.89 -12.77 -7.99
CA GLU A 60 -2.32 -12.04 -9.19
C GLU A 60 -1.57 -10.70 -9.36
N SER A 61 -1.07 -10.12 -8.26
CA SER A 61 -0.26 -8.92 -8.30
C SER A 61 1.15 -9.23 -8.80
N THR A 62 1.69 -8.35 -9.65
CA THR A 62 3.10 -8.39 -10.07
C THR A 62 4.02 -7.66 -9.09
N LEU A 63 3.46 -7.09 -8.02
CA LEU A 63 4.20 -6.28 -7.05
C LEU A 63 4.95 -7.17 -6.04
N PRO A 64 6.16 -6.76 -5.61
CA PRO A 64 6.79 -7.35 -4.43
C PRO A 64 5.89 -7.22 -3.21
N THR A 65 5.89 -8.23 -2.33
CA THR A 65 4.98 -8.28 -1.17
C THR A 65 5.08 -7.05 -0.27
N GLN A 66 6.27 -6.48 -0.09
CA GLN A 66 6.46 -5.25 0.71
C GLN A 66 5.79 -4.03 0.07
N GLU A 67 5.87 -3.90 -1.26
CA GLU A 67 5.24 -2.82 -2.00
C GLU A 67 3.72 -2.99 -2.03
N LEU A 68 3.24 -4.24 -2.11
CA LEU A 68 1.82 -4.55 -2.00
C LEU A 68 1.26 -4.10 -0.64
N TYR A 69 1.96 -4.37 0.47
CA TYR A 69 1.50 -3.95 1.79
C TYR A 69 1.51 -2.41 1.96
N LYS A 70 2.47 -1.69 1.36
CA LYS A 70 2.41 -0.22 1.30
C LYS A 70 1.21 0.26 0.49
N ALA A 71 0.92 -0.37 -0.65
CA ALA A 71 -0.25 -0.06 -1.46
C ALA A 71 -1.56 -0.29 -0.69
N VAL A 72 -1.65 -1.38 0.11
CA VAL A 72 -2.77 -1.61 1.04
C VAL A 72 -2.90 -0.46 2.03
N GLY A 73 -1.81 -0.05 2.69
CA GLY A 73 -1.83 1.10 3.63
C GLY A 73 -2.28 2.41 2.99
N TRP A 74 -1.84 2.66 1.75
CA TRP A 74 -2.24 3.83 0.97
C TRP A 74 -3.75 3.83 0.68
N LEU A 75 -4.30 2.71 0.19
CA LEU A 75 -5.73 2.59 -0.09
C LEU A 75 -6.58 2.60 1.18
N ALA A 76 -6.08 2.01 2.28
CA ALA A 76 -6.74 2.06 3.58
C ALA A 76 -6.87 3.51 4.07
N ARG A 77 -5.83 4.33 3.85
CA ARG A 77 -5.90 5.76 4.17
C ARG A 77 -6.97 6.50 3.34
N GLU A 78 -7.16 6.11 2.09
CA GLU A 78 -8.18 6.69 1.20
C GLU A 78 -9.58 6.12 1.42
N GLU A 79 -9.79 5.24 2.40
CA GLU A 79 -11.07 4.55 2.66
C GLU A 79 -11.57 3.75 1.44
N LYS A 80 -10.66 3.27 0.59
CA LYS A 80 -10.98 2.54 -0.66
C LYS A 80 -10.99 1.02 -0.51
N ILE A 81 -10.53 0.49 0.62
CA ILE A 81 -10.54 -0.93 0.92
C ILE A 81 -11.10 -1.16 2.32
N ASN A 82 -11.86 -2.25 2.46
CA ASN A 82 -12.32 -2.75 3.75
C ASN A 82 -11.66 -4.10 4.01
N ILE A 83 -11.15 -4.29 5.22
CA ILE A 83 -10.56 -5.54 5.66
C ILE A 83 -11.57 -6.21 6.58
N GLU A 84 -12.06 -7.37 6.15
CA GLU A 84 -12.93 -8.21 6.96
C GLU A 84 -12.07 -9.21 7.74
N LEU A 85 -12.25 -9.24 9.06
CA LEU A 85 -11.70 -10.29 9.92
C LEU A 85 -12.77 -11.38 10.01
N GLU A 86 -12.43 -12.59 9.57
CA GLU A 86 -13.22 -13.79 9.85
C GLU A 86 -13.04 -14.26 11.30
#